data_AF-A0A417Z675-F1
#
_entry.id   AF-A0A417Z675-F1
#
_cell.length_a   1.000
_cell.length_b   1.000
_cell.length_c   1.000
_cell.angle_alpha   90.00
_cell.angle_beta   90.00
_cell.angle_gamma   90.00
#
_symmetry.space_group_name_H-M   'P 1'
#
loop_
_entity.id
_entity.type
_entity.pdbx_description
1 polymer ?
#
loop_
_entity_poly.entity_id
_entity_poly.type
_entity_poly.pdbx_seq_one_letter_code
_entity_poly.pdbx_strand_id
1 'polypeptide(L)'
;MAKLLTNEQEKFLRENVRGKSNADLTKLLNKKFELSLNRQQVENWKKNHKVSSGLTGHFEKGNVPFNKGKHMPTVGRTSETQFKKGHRPSSWLPIGTTKMWSDGYMYTKISNKGSTLKRWKQTHKILWEKEYGPVPAGYRLIFLDQNREHISLDNLAIVSNSECLIANLKGLIFKNKELTRSGIRVAKLMNKTRNLERKRENETN
;
A
#
# COMPACT_ATOMS: atom_id res chain seq x y z
N MET A 1 -49.73 -23.72 -3.05
CA MET A 1 -49.32 -22.33 -3.38
C MET A 1 -49.96 -21.95 -4.69
N ALA A 2 -50.57 -20.77 -4.80
CA ALA A 2 -51.21 -20.32 -6.04
C ALA A 2 -50.15 -20.06 -7.12
N LYS A 3 -50.37 -20.58 -8.33
CA LYS A 3 -49.49 -20.36 -9.47
C LYS A 3 -49.70 -18.95 -10.00
N LEU A 4 -48.62 -18.17 -10.11
CA LEU A 4 -48.67 -16.76 -10.54
C LEU A 4 -49.08 -16.60 -12.02
N LEU A 5 -48.69 -17.54 -12.87
CA LEU A 5 -48.97 -17.53 -14.31
C LEU A 5 -49.67 -18.83 -14.73
N THR A 6 -50.59 -18.75 -15.68
CA THR A 6 -51.18 -19.93 -16.32
C THR A 6 -50.16 -20.62 -17.24
N ASN A 7 -50.40 -21.90 -17.57
CA ASN A 7 -49.48 -22.66 -18.43
C ASN A 7 -49.25 -21.98 -19.79
N GLU A 8 -50.27 -21.33 -20.35
CA GLU A 8 -50.18 -20.57 -21.61
C GLU A 8 -49.31 -19.31 -21.47
N GLN A 9 -49.47 -18.57 -20.36
CA GLN A 9 -48.67 -17.38 -20.07
C GLN A 9 -47.19 -17.74 -19.85
N GLU A 10 -46.92 -18.87 -19.19
CA GLU A 10 -45.56 -19.37 -18.99
C GLU A 10 -44.90 -19.80 -20.29
N LYS A 11 -45.63 -20.52 -21.17
CA LYS A 11 -45.13 -20.91 -22.48
C LYS A 11 -44.77 -19.67 -23.31
N PHE A 12 -45.68 -18.70 -23.33
CA PHE A 12 -45.46 -17.45 -24.04
C PHE A 12 -44.27 -16.65 -23.49
N LEU A 13 -44.11 -16.61 -22.16
CA LEU A 13 -42.96 -15.94 -21.54
C LEU A 13 -41.65 -16.64 -21.96
N ARG A 14 -41.59 -17.97 -21.90
CA ARG A 14 -40.40 -18.75 -22.29
C ARG A 14 -39.96 -18.50 -23.74
N GLU A 15 -40.92 -18.41 -24.66
CA GLU A 15 -40.67 -18.12 -26.07
C GLU A 15 -40.11 -16.71 -26.29
N ASN A 16 -40.46 -15.75 -25.43
CA ASN A 16 -40.14 -14.33 -25.60
C ASN A 16 -39.01 -13.80 -24.70
N VAL A 17 -38.39 -14.65 -23.86
CA VAL A 17 -37.41 -14.20 -22.85
C VAL A 17 -36.07 -13.74 -23.44
N ARG A 18 -35.62 -14.31 -24.56
CA ARG A 18 -34.28 -14.04 -25.11
C ARG A 18 -34.11 -12.58 -25.53
N GLY A 19 -33.07 -11.92 -25.02
CA GLY A 19 -32.68 -10.56 -25.39
C GLY A 19 -33.55 -9.42 -24.84
N LYS A 20 -34.60 -9.71 -24.06
CA LYS A 20 -35.49 -8.68 -23.49
C LYS A 20 -35.23 -8.43 -22.00
N SER A 21 -35.34 -7.17 -21.59
CA SER A 21 -35.25 -6.78 -20.18
C SER A 21 -36.49 -7.26 -19.41
N ASN A 22 -36.39 -7.40 -18.08
CA ASN A 22 -37.55 -7.76 -17.26
C ASN A 22 -38.67 -6.72 -17.36
N ALA A 23 -38.33 -5.44 -17.55
CA ALA A 23 -39.31 -4.38 -17.76
C ALA A 23 -40.08 -4.57 -19.07
N ASP A 24 -39.38 -4.89 -20.17
CA ASP A 24 -40.01 -5.12 -21.46
C ASP A 24 -40.87 -6.38 -21.47
N LEU A 25 -40.42 -7.46 -20.83
CA LEU A 25 -41.19 -8.70 -20.66
C LEU A 25 -42.49 -8.46 -19.88
N THR A 26 -42.44 -7.62 -18.84
CA THR A 26 -43.61 -7.28 -18.04
C THR A 26 -44.63 -6.49 -18.85
N LYS A 27 -44.18 -5.48 -19.61
CA LYS A 27 -45.06 -4.71 -20.51
C LYS A 27 -45.71 -5.61 -21.56
N LEU A 28 -44.94 -6.56 -22.11
CA LEU A 28 -45.37 -7.46 -23.17
C LEU A 28 -46.40 -8.48 -22.65
N LEU A 29 -46.20 -9.04 -21.45
CA LEU A 29 -47.18 -9.91 -20.79
C LEU A 29 -48.49 -9.19 -20.44
N ASN A 30 -48.38 -8.02 -19.81
CA ASN A 30 -49.54 -7.22 -19.42
C ASN A 30 -50.37 -6.81 -20.64
N LYS A 31 -49.71 -6.45 -21.76
CA LYS A 31 -50.39 -6.10 -23.00
C LYS A 31 -51.10 -7.29 -23.66
N LYS A 32 -50.50 -8.49 -23.66
CA LYS A 32 -51.06 -9.64 -24.36
C LYS A 32 -52.21 -10.33 -23.61
N PHE A 33 -52.13 -10.36 -22.28
CA PHE A 33 -53.08 -11.10 -21.44
C PHE A 33 -53.90 -10.18 -20.53
N GLU A 34 -53.86 -8.87 -20.77
CA GLU A 34 -54.57 -7.85 -20.00
C GLU A 34 -54.31 -7.94 -18.48
N LEU A 35 -53.06 -8.23 -18.12
CA LEU A 35 -52.64 -8.41 -16.73
C LEU A 35 -52.08 -7.10 -16.14
N SER A 36 -52.07 -7.02 -14.82
CA SER A 36 -51.44 -5.94 -14.05
C SER A 36 -50.22 -6.44 -13.26
N LEU A 37 -49.33 -7.19 -13.91
CA LEU A 37 -48.13 -7.72 -13.25
C LEU A 37 -47.08 -6.63 -13.04
N ASN A 38 -46.41 -6.69 -11.89
CA ASN A 38 -45.23 -5.88 -11.56
C ASN A 38 -43.95 -6.52 -12.13
N ARG A 39 -42.97 -5.68 -12.49
CA ARG A 39 -41.63 -6.10 -12.91
C ARG A 39 -41.01 -7.12 -11.94
N GLN A 40 -41.16 -6.91 -10.64
CA GLN A 40 -40.60 -7.80 -9.62
C GLN A 40 -41.23 -9.20 -9.67
N GLN A 41 -42.51 -9.30 -10.01
CA GLN A 41 -43.21 -10.59 -10.12
C GLN A 41 -42.66 -11.42 -11.28
N VAL A 42 -42.42 -10.79 -12.44
CA VAL A 42 -41.80 -11.43 -13.61
C VAL A 42 -40.34 -11.80 -13.33
N GLU A 43 -39.60 -10.94 -12.63
CA GLU A 43 -38.21 -11.20 -12.22
C GLU A 43 -38.10 -12.40 -11.27
N ASN A 44 -38.93 -12.43 -10.22
CA ASN A 44 -38.98 -13.53 -9.25
C ASN A 44 -39.41 -14.84 -9.93
N TRP A 45 -40.40 -14.79 -10.84
CA TRP A 45 -40.82 -15.96 -11.60
C TRP A 45 -39.67 -16.52 -12.44
N LYS A 46 -38.93 -15.67 -13.19
CA LYS A 46 -37.76 -16.09 -13.98
C LYS A 46 -36.66 -16.71 -13.12
N LYS A 47 -36.38 -16.13 -11.94
CA LYS A 47 -35.41 -16.64 -10.97
C LYS A 47 -35.80 -18.04 -10.47
N ASN A 48 -37.06 -18.21 -10.07
CA ASN A 48 -37.57 -19.48 -9.55
C ASN A 48 -37.61 -20.59 -10.62
N HIS A 49 -37.87 -20.23 -11.87
CA HIS A 49 -37.96 -21.17 -13.00
C HIS A 49 -36.66 -21.30 -13.82
N LYS A 50 -35.55 -20.69 -13.34
CA LYS A 50 -34.22 -20.71 -13.96
C LYS A 50 -34.24 -20.27 -15.44
N VAL A 51 -35.04 -19.26 -15.77
CA VAL A 51 -35.16 -18.74 -17.15
C VAL A 51 -34.32 -17.46 -17.29
N SER A 52 -33.30 -17.51 -18.14
CA SER A 52 -32.40 -16.37 -18.41
C SER A 52 -32.74 -15.68 -19.73
N SER A 53 -32.72 -14.35 -19.76
CA SER A 53 -32.82 -13.55 -20.99
C SER A 53 -31.50 -13.46 -21.76
N GLY A 54 -30.39 -13.96 -21.21
CA GLY A 54 -29.06 -13.86 -21.84
C GLY A 54 -28.45 -12.46 -21.77
N LEU A 55 -29.09 -11.50 -21.11
CA LEU A 55 -28.55 -10.17 -20.85
C LEU A 55 -27.64 -10.22 -19.62
N THR A 56 -26.40 -9.79 -19.76
CA THR A 56 -25.38 -9.83 -18.70
C THR A 56 -25.22 -8.51 -17.97
N GLY A 57 -25.64 -7.39 -18.58
CA GLY A 57 -25.58 -6.04 -17.98
C GLY A 57 -24.17 -5.46 -17.85
N HIS A 58 -23.14 -6.17 -18.29
CA HIS A 58 -21.77 -5.66 -18.33
C HIS A 58 -21.52 -4.86 -19.61
N PHE A 59 -20.69 -3.82 -19.53
CA PHE A 59 -20.19 -3.14 -20.72
C PHE A 59 -19.30 -4.09 -21.53
N GLU A 60 -19.43 -4.06 -22.85
CA GLU A 60 -18.58 -4.87 -23.73
C GLU A 60 -17.11 -4.45 -23.66
N LYS A 61 -16.21 -5.40 -23.88
CA LYS A 61 -14.77 -5.14 -23.90
C LYS A 61 -14.46 -4.12 -25.00
N GLY A 62 -13.87 -3.00 -24.63
CA GLY A 62 -13.58 -1.89 -25.54
C GLY A 62 -14.55 -0.72 -25.43
N ASN A 63 -15.59 -0.81 -24.61
CA ASN A 63 -16.47 0.33 -24.35
C ASN A 63 -15.69 1.50 -23.73
N VAL A 64 -15.72 2.66 -24.39
CA VAL A 64 -15.12 3.90 -23.92
C VAL A 64 -16.21 4.74 -23.24
N PRO A 65 -16.11 5.00 -21.92
CA PRO A 65 -17.07 5.87 -21.25
C PRO A 65 -17.10 7.26 -21.86
N PHE A 66 -18.29 7.89 -21.92
CA PHE A 66 -18.48 9.21 -22.56
C PHE A 66 -17.64 10.35 -21.96
N ASN A 67 -17.15 10.14 -20.73
CA ASN A 67 -16.31 11.07 -19.96
C ASN A 67 -14.81 10.81 -20.09
N LYS A 68 -14.38 9.77 -20.81
CA LYS A 68 -12.95 9.45 -20.92
C LYS A 68 -12.20 10.63 -21.56
N GLY A 69 -11.21 11.16 -20.86
CA GLY A 69 -10.39 12.29 -21.33
C GLY A 69 -11.01 13.67 -21.15
N LYS A 70 -12.25 13.78 -20.65
CA LYS A 70 -12.86 15.08 -20.34
C LYS A 70 -12.54 15.46 -18.89
N HIS A 71 -12.04 16.68 -18.70
CA HIS A 71 -11.92 17.25 -17.36
C HIS A 71 -13.30 17.69 -16.84
N MET A 72 -13.54 17.53 -15.54
CA MET A 72 -14.73 18.07 -14.91
C MET A 72 -14.77 19.60 -15.10
N PRO A 73 -15.87 20.18 -15.60
CA PRO A 73 -15.98 21.62 -15.75
C PRO A 73 -15.92 22.29 -14.37
N THR A 74 -15.28 23.45 -14.30
CA THR A 74 -15.30 24.28 -13.09
C THR A 74 -16.67 24.96 -12.99
N VAL A 75 -17.51 24.51 -12.05
CA VAL A 75 -18.87 25.02 -11.84
C VAL A 75 -19.05 25.49 -10.40
N GLY A 76 -19.70 26.63 -10.20
CA GLY A 76 -20.00 27.18 -8.87
C GLY A 76 -18.75 27.37 -8.01
N ARG A 77 -18.83 27.01 -6.73
CA ARG A 77 -17.74 27.16 -5.75
C ARG A 77 -16.54 26.25 -6.00
N THR A 78 -16.60 25.35 -6.98
CA THR A 78 -15.48 24.47 -7.31
C THR A 78 -14.27 25.26 -7.83
N SER A 79 -14.46 26.45 -8.39
CA SER A 79 -13.35 27.35 -8.75
C SER A 79 -12.50 27.78 -7.55
N GLU A 80 -13.09 27.83 -6.35
CA GLU A 80 -12.41 28.27 -5.13
C GLU A 80 -11.49 27.16 -4.56
N THR A 81 -11.91 25.90 -4.70
CA THR A 81 -11.27 24.75 -4.04
C THR A 81 -10.37 23.92 -4.97
N GLN A 82 -10.43 24.14 -6.28
CA GLN A 82 -9.56 23.47 -7.25
C GLN A 82 -8.10 23.82 -7.02
N PHE A 83 -7.24 22.81 -6.99
CA PHE A 83 -5.79 23.00 -6.93
C PHE A 83 -5.30 23.71 -8.20
N LYS A 84 -4.70 24.89 -8.01
CA LYS A 84 -4.06 25.62 -9.11
C LYS A 84 -2.77 24.92 -9.53
N LYS A 85 -2.38 25.08 -10.80
CA LYS A 85 -1.09 24.58 -11.30
C LYS A 85 0.05 25.15 -10.46
N GLY A 86 0.91 24.27 -9.95
CA GLY A 86 2.03 24.67 -9.07
C GLY A 86 1.68 24.82 -7.58
N HIS A 87 0.43 24.55 -7.18
CA HIS A 87 0.06 24.48 -5.77
C HIS A 87 0.91 23.42 -5.05
N ARG A 88 1.55 23.83 -3.96
CA ARG A 88 2.31 22.95 -3.08
C ARG A 88 1.47 22.71 -1.83
N PRO A 89 1.34 21.46 -1.35
CA PRO A 89 0.63 21.19 -0.10
C PRO A 89 1.36 21.86 1.06
N SER A 90 0.64 22.14 2.15
CA SER A 90 1.21 22.74 3.36
C SER A 90 2.38 21.95 3.96
N SER A 91 2.41 20.63 3.73
CA SER A 91 3.50 19.74 4.17
C SER A 91 4.74 19.76 3.27
N TRP A 92 4.75 20.58 2.22
CA TRP A 92 5.90 20.69 1.32
C TRP A 92 7.06 21.41 2.03
N LEU A 93 8.24 20.79 1.99
CA LEU A 93 9.48 21.34 2.52
C LEU A 93 10.52 21.46 1.40
N PRO A 94 11.41 22.46 1.41
CA PRO A 94 12.49 22.55 0.44
C PRO A 94 13.52 21.43 0.60
N ILE A 95 14.31 21.18 -0.46
CA ILE A 95 15.45 20.25 -0.39
C ILE A 95 16.48 20.84 0.60
N GLY A 96 17.08 19.99 1.43
CA GLY A 96 17.99 20.40 2.49
C GLY A 96 17.33 20.61 3.86
N THR A 97 15.99 20.67 3.95
CA THR A 97 15.32 20.72 5.26
C THR A 97 15.60 19.45 6.06
N THR A 98 16.03 19.64 7.31
CA THR A 98 16.20 18.55 8.28
C THR A 98 15.02 18.55 9.26
N LYS A 99 14.46 17.36 9.51
CA LYS A 99 13.34 17.17 10.43
C LYS A 99 13.49 15.85 11.19
N MET A 100 13.10 15.85 12.46
CA MET A 100 12.94 14.64 13.26
C MET A 100 11.64 13.91 12.91
N TRP A 101 11.72 12.59 12.73
CA TRP A 101 10.56 11.72 12.55
C TRP A 101 10.19 10.97 13.83
N SER A 102 9.07 10.26 13.81
CA SER A 102 8.55 9.48 14.95
C SER A 102 9.49 8.35 15.39
N ASP A 103 10.43 7.95 14.56
CA ASP A 103 11.49 7.00 14.88
C ASP A 103 12.65 7.64 15.70
N GLY A 104 12.59 8.95 15.96
CA GLY A 104 13.61 9.70 16.69
C GLY A 104 14.89 9.97 15.89
N TYR A 105 14.90 9.73 14.57
CA TYR A 105 16.04 10.08 13.72
C TYR A 105 15.78 11.39 12.97
N MET A 106 16.87 12.14 12.74
CA MET A 106 16.86 13.31 11.86
C MET A 106 16.98 12.88 10.40
N TYR A 107 16.05 13.35 9.56
CA TYR A 107 16.06 13.14 8.12
C TYR A 107 16.28 14.46 7.38
N THR A 108 17.15 14.45 6.38
CA THR A 108 17.34 15.56 5.44
C THR A 108 16.66 15.22 4.12
N LYS A 109 15.92 16.18 3.57
CA LYS A 109 15.29 16.04 2.26
C LYS A 109 16.35 16.16 1.16
N ILE A 110 16.55 15.10 0.38
CA ILE A 110 17.54 15.03 -0.71
C ILE A 110 16.92 15.19 -2.10
N SER A 111 15.62 14.94 -2.26
CA SER A 111 14.96 14.98 -3.57
C SER A 111 13.49 15.38 -3.47
N ASN A 112 12.99 15.98 -4.55
CA ASN A 112 11.56 16.25 -4.74
C ASN A 112 10.83 15.12 -5.49
N LYS A 113 11.55 14.15 -6.06
CA LYS A 113 11.00 13.10 -6.91
C LYS A 113 11.01 11.74 -6.20
N GLY A 114 10.03 10.90 -6.50
CA GLY A 114 9.94 9.53 -6.01
C GLY A 114 9.24 9.38 -4.65
N SER A 115 9.29 8.17 -4.12
CA SER A 115 8.70 7.81 -2.83
C SER A 115 9.39 8.53 -1.67
N THR A 116 8.75 8.55 -0.50
CA THR A 116 9.28 9.18 0.71
C THR A 116 10.70 8.70 1.06
N LEU A 117 11.01 7.41 0.89
CA LEU A 117 12.34 6.84 1.12
C LEU A 117 13.41 7.32 0.13
N LYS A 118 13.02 7.72 -1.08
CA LYS A 118 13.93 8.32 -2.08
C LYS A 118 14.10 9.83 -1.87
N ARG A 119 13.09 10.49 -1.30
CA ARG A 119 13.10 11.94 -1.04
C ARG A 119 13.81 12.31 0.24
N TRP A 120 13.79 11.42 1.24
CA TRP A 120 14.32 11.67 2.58
C TRP A 120 15.36 10.62 2.94
N LYS A 121 16.48 11.08 3.47
CA LYS A 121 17.57 10.22 3.93
C LYS A 121 18.00 10.64 5.32
N GLN A 122 18.36 9.67 6.15
CA GLN A 122 18.82 9.93 7.50
C GLN A 122 20.09 10.77 7.48
N THR A 123 20.10 11.86 8.25
CA THR A 123 21.16 12.88 8.25
C THR A 123 22.52 12.28 8.62
N HIS A 124 22.55 11.40 9.63
CA HIS A 124 23.77 10.71 10.06
C HIS A 124 24.34 9.76 8.99
N LYS A 125 23.48 9.14 8.16
CA LYS A 125 23.93 8.34 7.01
C LYS A 125 24.51 9.21 5.90
N ILE A 126 23.91 10.37 5.62
CA ILE A 126 24.46 11.34 4.65
C ILE A 126 25.85 11.78 5.10
N LEU A 127 26.00 12.12 6.38
CA LEU A 127 27.28 12.53 6.95
C LEU A 127 28.34 11.42 6.84
N TRP A 128 27.98 10.19 7.20
CA TRP A 128 28.87 9.04 7.10
C TRP A 128 29.30 8.76 5.65
N GLU A 129 28.33 8.75 4.71
CA GLU A 129 28.60 8.45 3.31
C GLU A 129 29.47 9.47 2.61
N LYS A 130 29.44 10.73 3.06
CA LYS A 130 30.29 11.79 2.53
C LYS A 130 31.78 11.52 2.81
N GLU A 131 32.10 10.94 3.97
CA GLU A 131 33.49 10.74 4.40
C GLU A 131 34.00 9.32 4.13
N TYR A 132 33.18 8.29 4.40
CA TYR A 132 33.59 6.88 4.35
C TYR A 132 32.92 6.09 3.21
N GLY A 133 31.94 6.67 2.52
CA GLY A 133 31.17 6.00 1.48
C GLY A 133 29.97 5.16 2.01
N PRO A 134 29.34 4.37 1.12
CA PRO A 134 28.10 3.65 1.44
C PRO A 134 28.28 2.64 2.57
N VAL A 135 27.29 2.56 3.46
CA VAL A 135 27.24 1.52 4.50
C VAL A 135 27.10 0.15 3.82
N PRO A 136 28.06 -0.79 3.99
CA PRO A 136 28.00 -2.09 3.33
C PRO A 136 26.79 -2.93 3.75
N ALA A 137 26.37 -3.84 2.87
CA ALA A 137 25.30 -4.77 3.17
C ALA A 137 25.64 -5.64 4.39
N GLY A 138 24.68 -5.84 5.30
CA GLY A 138 24.89 -6.59 6.55
C GLY A 138 25.47 -5.76 7.70
N TYR A 139 25.77 -4.47 7.48
CA TYR A 139 26.21 -3.54 8.50
C TYR A 139 25.15 -2.48 8.81
N ARG A 140 25.24 -1.89 10.00
CA ARG A 140 24.40 -0.82 10.48
C ARG A 140 25.24 0.26 11.14
N LEU A 141 24.74 1.49 11.06
CA LEU A 141 25.32 2.65 11.70
C LEU A 141 24.64 2.85 13.05
N ILE A 142 25.43 2.96 14.12
CA ILE A 142 24.93 3.16 15.48
C ILE A 142 25.53 4.43 16.10
N PHE A 143 24.77 5.04 17.01
CA PHE A 143 25.22 6.16 17.84
C PHE A 143 25.85 5.60 19.12
N LEU A 144 27.10 5.96 19.40
CA LEU A 144 27.86 5.42 20.53
C LEU A 144 27.34 5.91 21.88
N ASP A 145 26.78 7.12 21.94
CA ASP A 145 26.17 7.73 23.13
C ASP A 145 24.65 7.50 23.25
N GLN A 146 24.04 6.78 22.31
CA GLN A 146 22.60 6.60 22.14
C GLN A 146 21.78 7.88 21.88
N ASN A 147 22.43 9.04 21.75
CA ASN A 147 21.75 10.29 21.43
C ASN A 147 21.68 10.50 19.91
N ARG A 148 20.47 10.35 19.35
CA ARG A 148 20.21 10.46 17.91
C ARG A 148 20.31 11.88 17.37
N GLU A 149 20.32 12.89 18.24
CA GLU A 149 20.51 14.30 17.87
C GLU A 149 21.98 14.68 17.77
N HIS A 150 22.86 13.96 18.48
CA HIS A 150 24.30 14.19 18.45
C HIS A 150 24.95 13.53 17.23
N ILE A 151 24.80 14.19 16.09
CA ILE A 151 25.31 13.71 14.80
C ILE A 151 26.74 14.22 14.58
N SER A 152 27.71 13.42 15.03
CA SER A 152 29.14 13.64 14.77
C SER A 152 29.77 12.34 14.29
N LEU A 153 30.75 12.42 13.38
CA LEU A 153 31.42 11.23 12.83
C LEU A 153 32.07 10.38 13.92
N ASP A 154 32.61 11.02 14.95
CA ASP A 154 33.27 10.38 16.08
C ASP A 154 32.28 9.63 16.99
N ASN A 155 31.02 10.07 17.07
CA ASN A 155 29.93 9.39 17.77
C ASN A 155 29.25 8.29 16.94
N LEU A 156 29.62 8.12 15.68
CA LEU A 156 29.05 7.10 14.81
C LEU A 156 30.01 5.93 14.66
N ALA A 157 29.47 4.71 14.72
CA ALA A 157 30.23 3.50 14.46
C ALA A 157 29.45 2.55 13.55
N ILE A 158 30.18 1.90 12.66
CA ILE A 158 29.64 0.84 11.82
C ILE A 158 29.82 -0.51 12.52
N VAL A 159 28.75 -1.28 12.62
CA VAL A 159 28.71 -2.57 13.30
C VAL A 159 27.93 -3.56 12.45
N SER A 160 28.37 -4.81 12.37
CA SER A 160 27.61 -5.84 11.66
C SER A 160 26.28 -6.14 12.37
N ASN A 161 25.30 -6.65 11.64
CA ASN A 161 24.00 -7.02 12.22
C ASN A 161 24.13 -8.02 13.38
N SER A 162 25.06 -8.97 13.29
CA SER A 162 25.30 -9.99 14.32
C SER A 162 25.99 -9.42 15.56
N GLU A 163 27.00 -8.56 15.39
CA GLU A 163 27.65 -7.85 16.49
C GLU A 163 26.65 -6.93 17.23
N CYS A 164 25.81 -6.21 16.48
CA CYS A 164 24.79 -5.34 17.05
C CYS A 164 23.75 -6.14 17.84
N LEU A 165 23.36 -7.32 17.35
CA LEU A 165 22.47 -8.24 18.08
C LEU A 165 23.10 -8.69 19.40
N ILE A 166 24.36 -9.14 19.38
CA ILE A 166 25.07 -9.58 20.59
C ILE A 166 25.21 -8.43 21.59
N ALA A 167 25.56 -7.24 21.11
CA ALA A 167 25.69 -6.05 21.95
C ALA A 167 24.37 -5.69 22.66
N ASN A 168 23.24 -5.73 21.94
CA ASN A 168 21.92 -5.49 22.53
C ASN A 168 21.52 -6.58 23.53
N LEU A 169 21.71 -7.87 23.18
CA LEU A 169 21.36 -9.00 24.05
C LEU A 169 22.16 -9.03 25.35
N LYS A 170 23.41 -8.59 25.32
CA LYS A 170 24.33 -8.57 26.48
C LYS A 170 24.36 -7.22 27.21
N GLY A 171 23.55 -6.25 26.79
CA GLY A 171 23.52 -4.92 27.41
C GLY A 171 24.84 -4.15 27.29
N LEU A 172 25.58 -4.33 26.19
CA LEU A 172 26.89 -3.74 25.95
C LEU A 172 26.83 -2.35 25.28
N ILE A 173 25.63 -1.77 25.18
CA ILE A 173 25.41 -0.42 24.65
C ILE A 173 25.07 0.50 25.81
N PHE A 174 25.91 1.50 26.04
CA PHE A 174 25.84 2.42 27.17
C PHE A 174 25.55 3.84 26.68
N LYS A 175 25.28 4.77 27.61
CA LYS A 175 25.20 6.20 27.31
C LYS A 175 26.57 6.84 27.11
N ASN A 176 27.63 6.24 27.67
CA ASN A 176 29.00 6.70 27.48
C ASN A 176 29.58 6.10 26.20
N LYS A 177 30.02 6.98 25.30
CA LYS A 177 30.62 6.64 24.01
C LYS A 177 31.79 5.65 24.10
N GLU A 178 32.71 5.82 25.05
CA GLU A 178 33.91 4.98 25.18
C GLU A 178 33.59 3.58 25.73
N LEU A 179 32.61 3.50 26.63
CA LEU A 179 32.09 2.21 27.10
C LEU A 179 31.40 1.45 25.97
N THR A 180 30.60 2.13 25.16
CA THR A 180 29.94 1.51 23.99
C THR A 180 30.97 1.05 22.96
N ARG A 181 32.04 1.83 22.70
CA ARG A 181 33.16 1.39 21.84
C ARG A 181 33.78 0.09 22.35
N SER A 182 34.01 -0.01 23.66
CA SER A 182 34.55 -1.23 24.28
C SER A 182 33.56 -2.39 24.21
N GLY A 183 32.26 -2.13 24.46
CA GLY A 183 31.19 -3.12 24.32
C GLY A 183 31.05 -3.70 22.92
N ILE A 184 31.19 -2.88 21.88
CA ILE A 184 31.22 -3.33 20.48
C ILE A 184 32.41 -4.26 20.23
N ARG A 185 33.59 -3.95 20.77
CA ARG A 185 34.78 -4.82 20.65
C ARG A 185 34.55 -6.18 21.31
N VAL A 186 33.93 -6.20 22.49
CA VAL A 186 33.53 -7.45 23.17
C VAL A 186 32.52 -8.23 22.34
N ALA A 187 31.50 -7.57 21.78
CA ALA A 187 30.51 -8.20 20.92
C ALA A 187 31.15 -8.81 19.65
N LYS A 188 32.14 -8.13 19.07
CA LYS A 188 32.93 -8.63 17.93
C LYS A 188 33.74 -9.86 18.29
N LEU A 189 34.38 -9.88 19.46
CA LEU A 189 35.09 -11.06 19.96
C LEU A 189 34.14 -12.25 20.12
N MET A 190 33.02 -12.06 20.81
CA MET A 190 32.00 -13.09 21.02
C MET A 190 31.43 -13.63 19.69
N ASN A 191 31.14 -12.75 18.74
CA ASN A 191 30.65 -13.12 17.41
C ASN A 191 31.68 -13.99 16.67
N LYS A 192 32.97 -13.62 16.77
CA LYS A 192 34.05 -14.37 16.13
C LYS A 192 34.23 -15.75 16.77
N THR A 193 34.21 -15.86 18.10
CA THR A 193 34.29 -17.14 18.82
C THR A 193 33.17 -18.08 18.39
N ARG A 194 31.92 -17.60 18.42
CA ARG A 194 30.74 -18.37 17.98
C ARG A 194 30.86 -18.86 16.53
N ASN A 195 31.36 -18.02 15.63
CA ASN A 195 31.54 -18.42 14.23
C ASN A 195 32.63 -19.48 14.04
N LEU A 196 33.66 -19.50 14.90
CA LEU A 196 34.71 -20.53 14.87
C LEU A 196 34.20 -21.86 15.43
N GLU A 197 33.43 -21.84 16.52
CA GLU A 197 32.81 -23.04 17.10
C GLU A 197 31.91 -23.73 16.08
N ARG A 198 31.02 -22.99 15.41
CA ARG A 198 30.15 -23.54 14.36
C ARG A 198 30.92 -24.12 13.17
N LYS A 199 32.08 -23.55 12.83
CA LYS A 199 32.93 -24.12 11.76
C LYS A 199 33.52 -25.46 12.18
N ARG A 200 34.03 -25.55 13.42
CA ARG A 200 34.56 -26.81 13.98
C ARG A 200 33.49 -27.89 14.02
N GLU A 201 32.29 -27.57 14.51
CA GLU A 201 31.16 -28.50 14.56
C GLU A 201 30.76 -29.04 13.17
N ASN A 202 30.79 -28.17 12.14
CA ASN A 202 30.50 -28.56 10.76
C ASN A 202 31.63 -29.36 10.09
N GLU A 203 32.88 -29.25 10.57
CA GLU A 203 34.02 -30.02 10.06
C GLU A 203 34.09 -31.42 10.69
N THR A 204 33.52 -31.59 11.89
CA THR A 204 33.44 -32.88 12.59
C THR A 204 32.24 -33.76 12.21
N ASN A 205 31.24 -33.21 11.50
CA ASN A 205 30.07 -33.94 11.00
C ASN A 205 30.21 -34.22 9.50
#